data_AF-K1Z7R2-F1
#
_entry.id   AF-K1Z7R2-F1
#
_cell.length_a   1.000
_cell.length_b   1.000
_cell.length_c   1.000
_cell.angle_alpha   90.00
_cell.angle_beta   90.00
_cell.angle_gamma   90.00
#
_symmetry.space_group_name_H-M   'P 1'
#
loop_
_entity.id
_entity.type
_entity.pdbx_description
1 polymer ?
#
loop_
_entity_poly.entity_id
_entity_poly.type
_entity_poly.pdbx_seq_one_letter_code
_entity_poly.pdbx_strand_id
1 'polypeptide(L)'
;PKYEDLVKLFQTIDKEYPKSLYVQQFSLYIDKMVARLDLQYAAYSKEAEIPAKLFEVYEKQKQELLQLKEKFGPIVAIDNYCS
;
A
#
# COMPACT_ATOMS: atom_id res chain seq x y z
N PRO A 1 -5.91 -4.48 -8.43
CA PRO A 1 -6.45 -5.43 -9.45
C PRO A 1 -7.21 -6.52 -8.71
N LYS A 2 -8.35 -7.00 -9.22
CA LYS A 2 -9.04 -8.11 -8.56
C LYS A 2 -8.34 -9.42 -8.89
N TYR A 3 -8.33 -10.36 -7.96
CA TYR A 3 -7.72 -11.67 -8.17
C TYR A 3 -8.25 -12.37 -9.44
N GLU A 4 -9.55 -12.33 -9.68
CA GLU A 4 -10.19 -12.96 -10.83
C GLU A 4 -9.71 -12.41 -12.18
N ASP A 5 -9.42 -11.11 -12.24
CA ASP A 5 -8.89 -10.48 -13.46
C ASP A 5 -7.48 -11.01 -13.77
N LEU A 6 -6.68 -11.24 -12.74
CA LEU A 6 -5.32 -11.78 -12.87
C LEU A 6 -5.33 -13.26 -13.24
N VAL A 7 -6.26 -14.05 -12.69
CA VAL A 7 -6.44 -15.45 -13.11
C VAL A 7 -6.74 -15.52 -14.60
N LYS A 8 -7.70 -14.72 -15.09
CA LYS A 8 -8.03 -14.65 -16.53
C LYS A 8 -6.84 -14.21 -17.37
N LEU A 9 -6.08 -13.21 -16.92
CA LEU A 9 -4.89 -12.72 -17.62
C LEU A 9 -3.80 -13.80 -17.73
N PHE A 10 -3.47 -14.49 -16.64
CA PHE A 10 -2.40 -15.50 -16.65
C PHE A 10 -2.79 -16.77 -17.42
N GLN A 11 -4.09 -17.09 -17.51
CA GLN A 11 -4.57 -18.15 -18.40
C GLN A 11 -4.26 -17.87 -19.88
N THR A 12 -4.19 -16.61 -20.32
CA THR A 12 -3.85 -16.27 -21.72
C THR A 12 -2.42 -16.64 -22.12
N ILE A 13 -1.57 -16.95 -21.13
CA ILE A 13 -0.19 -17.38 -21.30
C ILE A 13 0.05 -18.78 -20.70
N ASP A 14 -1.02 -19.57 -20.55
CA ASP A 14 -1.01 -20.93 -20.00
C ASP A 14 -0.32 -21.06 -18.63
N LYS A 15 -0.51 -20.06 -17.76
CA LYS A 15 0.04 -20.07 -16.39
C LYS A 15 -1.06 -20.06 -15.35
N GLU A 16 -0.85 -20.84 -14.30
CA GLU A 16 -1.63 -20.72 -13.07
C GLU A 16 -1.22 -19.48 -12.29
N TYR A 17 -2.21 -18.85 -11.65
CA TYR A 17 -1.98 -17.70 -10.79
C TYR A 17 -2.61 -17.96 -9.42
N PRO A 18 -1.85 -18.53 -8.46
CA PRO A 18 -2.40 -18.96 -7.18
C PRO A 18 -2.74 -17.77 -6.28
N LYS A 19 -3.77 -17.94 -5.45
CA LYS A 19 -4.23 -16.91 -4.50
C LYS A 19 -3.14 -16.47 -3.52
N SER A 20 -2.26 -17.37 -3.11
CA SER A 20 -1.12 -17.05 -2.23
C SER A 20 -0.16 -16.04 -2.86
N LEU A 21 0.13 -16.18 -4.17
CA LEU A 21 0.97 -15.25 -4.91
C LEU A 21 0.31 -13.86 -5.02
N TYR A 22 -1.00 -13.83 -5.27
CA TYR A 22 -1.77 -12.59 -5.25
C TYR A 22 -1.69 -11.88 -3.91
N VAL A 23 -1.94 -12.60 -2.80
CA VAL A 23 -1.85 -12.04 -1.46
C VAL A 23 -0.44 -11.51 -1.20
N GLN A 24 0.60 -12.24 -1.57
CA GLN A 24 1.99 -11.79 -1.38
C GLN A 24 2.32 -10.51 -2.18
N GLN A 25 1.84 -10.40 -3.42
CA GLN A 25 2.14 -9.27 -4.30
C GLN A 25 1.34 -8.02 -3.96
N PHE A 26 0.11 -8.18 -3.50
CA PHE A 26 -0.85 -7.09 -3.35
C PHE A 26 -1.21 -6.75 -1.90
N SER A 27 -0.66 -7.45 -0.90
CA SER A 27 -0.86 -7.04 0.49
C SER A 27 -0.23 -5.68 0.79
N LEU A 28 -0.93 -4.88 1.57
CA LEU A 28 -0.43 -3.63 2.10
C LEU A 28 0.39 -3.90 3.36
N TYR A 29 1.68 -3.63 3.30
CA TYR A 29 2.60 -3.72 4.43
C TYR A 29 2.68 -2.35 5.11
N ILE A 30 1.80 -2.10 6.07
CA ILE A 30 1.57 -0.76 6.61
C ILE A 30 2.85 -0.15 7.19
N ASP A 31 3.61 -0.94 7.95
CA ASP A 31 4.86 -0.46 8.56
C ASP A 31 5.90 -0.04 7.53
N LYS A 32 5.98 -0.75 6.39
CA LYS A 32 6.88 -0.39 5.30
C LYS A 32 6.43 0.90 4.60
N MET A 33 5.12 1.09 4.46
CA MET A 33 4.55 2.30 3.85
C MET A 33 4.79 3.53 4.74
N VAL A 34 4.53 3.40 6.05
CA VAL A 34 4.80 4.47 7.02
C VAL A 34 6.29 4.82 7.06
N ALA A 35 7.18 3.82 7.12
CA ALA A 35 8.63 4.07 7.08
C ALA A 35 9.07 4.81 5.81
N ARG A 36 8.44 4.53 4.67
CA ARG A 36 8.71 5.24 3.41
C ARG A 36 8.23 6.70 3.45
N LEU A 37 7.05 6.95 4.02
CA LEU A 37 6.54 8.31 4.23
C LEU A 37 7.47 9.11 5.14
N ASP A 38 7.93 8.51 6.25
CA ASP A 38 8.86 9.15 7.18
C ASP A 38 10.20 9.50 6.50
N LEU A 39 10.72 8.60 5.67
CA LEU A 39 11.93 8.85 4.89
C LEU A 39 11.74 10.00 3.89
N GLN A 40 10.61 10.03 3.18
CA GLN A 40 10.29 11.10 2.24
C GLN A 40 10.10 12.44 2.95
N TYR A 41 9.40 12.45 4.08
CA TYR A 41 9.22 13.62 4.92
C TYR A 41 10.56 14.20 5.37
N ALA A 42 11.44 13.34 5.90
CA ALA A 42 12.76 13.76 6.39
C ALA A 42 13.70 14.24 5.28
N ALA A 43 13.56 13.71 4.06
CA ALA A 43 14.33 14.17 2.89
C ALA A 43 13.84 15.55 2.42
N TYR A 44 12.54 15.67 2.11
CA TYR A 44 11.98 16.88 1.52
C TYR A 44 11.86 18.06 2.50
N SER A 45 11.78 17.81 3.81
CA SER A 45 11.74 18.90 4.81
C SER A 45 13.03 19.72 4.87
N LYS A 46 14.11 19.25 4.23
CA LYS A 46 15.39 19.97 4.11
C LYS A 46 15.44 20.91 2.90
N GLU A 47 14.48 20.82 1.99
CA GLU A 47 14.43 21.61 0.75
C GLU A 47 13.48 22.80 0.92
N ALA A 48 13.97 24.01 0.65
CA ALA A 48 13.25 25.26 0.91
C ALA A 48 12.05 25.52 -0.02
N GLU A 49 12.00 24.86 -1.18
CA GLU A 49 10.99 25.11 -2.23
C GLU A 49 9.81 24.13 -2.18
N ILE A 50 9.78 23.22 -1.20
CA ILE A 50 8.73 22.21 -1.10
C ILE A 50 7.48 22.80 -0.44
N PRO A 51 6.29 22.68 -1.06
CA PRO A 51 5.06 23.20 -0.47
C PRO A 51 4.70 22.50 0.85
N ALA A 52 4.28 23.29 1.85
CA ALA A 52 3.75 22.79 3.13
C ALA A 52 2.62 21.75 2.93
N LYS A 53 1.84 21.91 1.85
CA LYS A 53 0.75 21.02 1.50
C LYS A 53 1.19 19.55 1.31
N LEU A 54 2.41 19.32 0.85
CA LEU A 54 2.94 17.95 0.70
C LEU A 54 3.01 17.24 2.06
N PHE A 55 3.53 17.93 3.08
CA PHE A 55 3.70 17.39 4.42
C PHE A 55 2.35 17.14 5.12
N GLU A 56 1.35 18.01 4.90
CA GLU A 56 -0.02 17.76 5.36
C GLU A 56 -0.61 16.48 4.77
N VAL A 57 -0.36 16.23 3.47
CA VAL A 57 -0.82 15.02 2.80
C VAL A 57 -0.11 13.79 3.35
N TYR A 58 1.20 13.87 3.60
CA TYR A 58 1.96 12.77 4.20
C TYR A 58 1.48 12.42 5.61
N GLU A 59 1.26 13.43 6.45
CA GLU A 59 0.76 13.22 7.81
C GLU A 59 -0.64 12.59 7.78
N LYS A 60 -1.54 13.10 6.94
CA LYS A 60 -2.88 12.52 6.77
C LYS A 60 -2.81 11.05 6.32
N GLN A 61 -2.00 10.75 5.30
CA GLN A 61 -1.83 9.37 4.82
C GLN A 61 -1.25 8.46 5.90
N LYS A 62 -0.27 8.95 6.68
CA LYS A 62 0.30 8.21 7.80
C LYS A 62 -0.75 7.89 8.86
N GLN A 63 -1.58 8.85 9.24
CA GLN A 63 -2.65 8.62 10.22
C GLN A 63 -3.69 7.62 9.71
N GLU A 64 -4.12 7.72 8.46
CA GLU A 64 -5.05 6.76 7.84
C GLU A 64 -4.46 5.33 7.82
N LEU A 65 -3.17 5.21 7.51
CA LEU A 65 -2.44 3.93 7.54
C LEU A 65 -2.36 3.35 8.96
N LEU A 66 -2.09 4.18 9.98
CA LEU A 66 -2.03 3.74 11.37
C LEU A 66 -3.40 3.26 11.87
N GLN A 67 -4.47 4.00 11.58
CA GLN A 67 -5.85 3.57 11.88
C GLN A 67 -6.19 2.25 11.18
N LEU A 68 -5.71 2.09 9.94
CA LEU A 68 -5.92 0.85 9.21
C LEU A 68 -5.19 -0.33 9.85
N LYS A 69 -3.96 -0.11 10.32
CA LYS A 69 -3.18 -1.10 11.06
C LYS A 69 -3.86 -1.48 12.37
N GLU A 70 -4.47 -0.54 13.09
CA GLU A 70 -5.24 -0.85 14.29
C GLU A 70 -6.45 -1.75 13.99
N LYS A 71 -7.12 -1.51 12.86
CA LYS A 71 -8.32 -2.27 12.48
C LYS A 71 -8.04 -3.66 11.91
N PHE A 72 -6.99 -3.82 11.11
CA PHE A 72 -6.74 -5.07 10.35
C PHE A 72 -5.36 -5.69 10.59
N GLY A 73 -4.50 -5.06 11.38
CA GLY A 73 -3.13 -5.49 11.62
C GLY A 73 -2.12 -4.91 10.61
N PRO A 74 -0.82 -5.25 10.76
CA PRO A 74 0.28 -4.66 10.01
C PRO A 74 0.35 -5.09 8.53
N ILE A 75 -0.32 -6.18 8.16
CA ILE A 75 -0.36 -6.71 6.80
C ILE A 75 -1.83 -6.87 6.42
N VAL A 76 -2.28 -6.10 5.42
CA VAL A 76 -3.68 -6.09 4.99
C VAL A 76 -3.79 -6.62 3.58
N ALA A 77 -4.42 -7.78 3.41
CA ALA A 77 -4.76 -8.28 2.08
C ALA A 77 -5.84 -7.39 1.45
N ILE A 78 -5.66 -6.97 0.19
CA ILE A 78 -6.58 -6.06 -0.51
C ILE A 78 -8.02 -6.58 -0.56
N ASP A 79 -8.21 -7.89 -0.56
CA ASP A 79 -9.55 -8.48 -0.58
C ASP A 79 -10.37 -8.13 0.67
N ASN A 80 -9.71 -7.83 1.80
CA ASN A 80 -10.36 -7.38 3.03
C ASN A 80 -10.85 -5.92 2.93
N TYR A 81 -10.57 -5.23 1.83
CA TYR A 81 -10.87 -3.81 1.61
C TYR A 81 -11.95 -3.57 0.56
N CYS A 82 -12.21 -4.53 -0.33
CA CYS A 82 -13.15 -4.40 -1.44
C CYS A 82 -14.50 -5.10 -1.22
N SER A 83 -14.81 -5.51 0.02
CA SER A 83 -16.10 -6.08 0.41
C SER A 83 -17.14 -5.02 0.73
#